data_AF-A0A2S4YI91-F1
#
_entry.id   AF-A0A2S4YI91-F1
#
_cell.length_a   1.000
_cell.length_b   1.000
_cell.length_c   1.000
_cell.angle_alpha   90.00
_cell.angle_beta   90.00
_cell.angle_gamma   90.00
#
_symmetry.space_group_name_H-M   'P 1'
#
loop_
_entity.id
_entity.type
_entity.pdbx_description
1 polymer ?
#
loop_
_entity_poly.entity_id
_entity_poly.type
_entity_poly.pdbx_seq_one_letter_code
_entity_poly.pdbx_strand_id
1 'polypeptide(L)' 'MSIVVTGATGHLGRHVVEQLLEKVPAEQITAVVRTPEKAAD' A
#
# COMPACT_ATOMS: atom_id res chain seq x y z
N MET A 1 -9.39 10.04 7.97
CA MET A 1 -8.72 10.43 6.71
C MET A 1 -8.34 9.15 5.98
N SER A 2 -8.40 9.08 4.65
CA SER A 2 -8.02 7.87 3.89
C SER A 2 -6.81 8.16 3.02
N ILE A 3 -5.80 7.29 3.06
CA ILE A 3 -4.58 7.35 2.23
C ILE A 3 -4.68 6.29 1.15
N VAL A 4 -4.57 6.68 -0.11
CA VAL A 4 -4.63 5.76 -1.25
C VAL A 4 -3.24 5.67 -1.88
N VAL A 5 -2.66 4.48 -1.90
CA VAL A 5 -1.35 4.22 -2.51
C VAL A 5 -1.56 3.45 -3.81
N THR A 6 -1.35 4.10 -4.95
CA THR A 6 -1.38 3.45 -6.26
C THR A 6 -0.02 2.85 -6.59
N GLY A 7 0.00 1.74 -7.34
CA GLY A 7 1.25 1.04 -7.63
C GLY A 7 1.89 0.42 -6.39
N ALA A 8 1.06 -0.03 -5.43
CA ALA A 8 1.50 -0.52 -4.13
C ALA A 8 2.48 -1.70 -4.20
N THR A 9 2.53 -2.44 -5.32
CA THR A 9 3.46 -3.56 -5.56
C THR A 9 4.76 -3.16 -6.27
N GLY A 10 4.93 -1.89 -6.62
CA GLY A 10 6.21 -1.38 -7.13
C GLY A 10 7.24 -1.17 -6.02
N HIS A 11 8.52 -1.02 -6.38
CA HIS A 11 9.62 -0.82 -5.43
C HIS A 11 9.35 0.29 -4.42
N LEU A 12 8.92 1.47 -4.89
CA LEU A 12 8.59 2.58 -4.01
C LEU A 12 7.28 2.33 -3.25
N GLY A 13 6.25 1.84 -3.95
CA GLY A 13 4.92 1.63 -3.38
C GLY A 13 4.94 0.71 -2.15
N ARG A 14 5.73 -0.37 -2.21
CA ARG A 14 5.89 -1.31 -1.10
C ARG A 14 6.47 -0.61 0.13
N HIS A 15 7.58 0.11 -0.03
CA HIS A 15 8.18 0.86 1.07
C HIS A 15 7.26 1.96 1.63
N VAL A 16 6.49 2.62 0.78
CA VAL A 16 5.52 3.62 1.25
C VAL A 16 4.44 2.96 2.12
N VAL A 17 3.89 1.82 1.69
CA VAL A 17 2.87 1.10 2.48
C VAL A 17 3.45 0.61 3.81
N GLU A 18 4.64 0.00 3.79
CA GLU A 18 5.34 -0.45 5.00
C GLU A 18 5.53 0.69 6.01
N GLN A 19 6.03 1.84 5.54
CA GLN A 19 6.27 3.01 6.38
C GLN A 19 4.98 3.69 6.87
N LEU A 20 3.88 3.59 6.12
CA LEU A 20 2.59 4.11 6.55
C LEU A 20 1.97 3.24 7.65
N LEU A 21 2.14 1.93 7.59
CA LEU A 21 1.64 1.00 8.62
C LEU A 21 2.28 1.25 10.00
N GLU A 22 3.48 1.83 10.06
CA GLU A 22 4.11 2.25 11.32
C GLU A 22 3.52 3.54 11.91
N LYS A 23 2.81 4.34 11.10
CA LYS A 23 2.39 5.70 11.45
C LYS A 23 0.89 5.85 11.61
N VAL A 24 0.10 5.03 10.91
CA VAL A 24 -1.36 5.10 10.91
C VAL A 24 -1.96 3.70 11.00
N PRO A 25 -3.19 3.58 11.56
CA PRO A 25 -3.95 2.34 11.50
C PRO A 25 -4.12 1.82 10.07
N ALA A 26 -3.99 0.51 9.88
CA ALA A 26 -4.06 -0.13 8.56
C ALA A 26 -5.39 0.14 7.82
N GLU A 27 -6.49 0.29 8.58
CA GLU A 27 -7.81 0.65 8.05
C GLU A 27 -7.86 2.01 7.34
N GLN A 28 -6.84 2.86 7.52
CA GLN A 28 -6.72 4.15 6.84
C GLN A 28 -5.95 4.07 5.51
N ILE A 29 -5.42 2.90 5.15
CA ILE A 29 -4.57 2.70 3.97
C ILE A 29 -5.29 1.81 2.96
N THR A 30 -5.48 2.34 1.75
CA THR A 30 -5.97 1.58 0.59
C THR A 30 -4.84 1.40 -0.42
N ALA A 31 -4.33 0.17 -0.53
CA ALA A 31 -3.33 -0.20 -1.52
C ALA A 31 -4.00 -0.61 -2.85
N VAL A 32 -3.69 0.10 -3.93
CA VAL A 32 -4.27 -0.13 -5.26
C VAL A 32 -3.22 -0.74 -6.18
N VAL A 33 -3.57 -1.88 -6.76
CA VAL A 33 -2.72 -2.66 -7.65
C VAL A 33 -3.42 -2.92 -8.98
N ARG A 34 -2.63 -3.07 -10.05
CA ARG A 34 -3.16 -3.43 -11.37
C ARG A 34 -3.42 -4.93 -11.50
N THR A 35 -2.56 -5.73 -10.89
CA THR A 35 -2.54 -7.19 -11.00
C THR A 35 -2.64 -7.74 -9.58
N PRO A 36 -3.82 -8.21 -9.15
CA PRO A 36 -4.05 -8.66 -7.78
C PRO A 36 -3.10 -9.76 -7.32
N GLU A 37 -2.66 -10.65 -8.21
CA GLU A 37 -1.73 -11.72 -7.85
C GLU A 37 -0.39 -11.18 -7.36
N LYS A 38 0.04 -10.00 -7.84
CA LYS A 38 1.28 -9.35 -7.38
C LYS A 38 1.18 -8.76 -5.98
N ALA A 39 -0.03 -8.60 -5.44
CA ALA A 39 -0.24 -8.05 -4.09
C ALA A 39 -0.22 -9.13 -3.01
N ALA A 40 -0.25 -10.40 -3.39
CA ALA A 40 -0.17 -11.54 -2.49
C ALA A 40 1.28 -11.95 -2.16
N ASP A 41 2.26 -11.31 -2.82
CA ASP A 41 3.72 -11.41 -2.60
C ASP A 41 4.20 -10.32 -1.64
#